data_AF-A0A1V3PZY1-F1
#
_entry.id   AF-A0A1V3PZY1-F1
#
_cell.length_a   1.000
_cell.length_b   1.000
_cell.length_c   1.000
_cell.angle_alpha   90.00
_cell.angle_beta   90.00
_cell.angle_gamma   90.00
#
_symmetry.space_group_name_H-M   'P 1'
#
loop_
_entity.id
_entity.type
_entity.pdbx_description
1 polymer ?
#
loop_
_entity_poly.entity_id
_entity_poly.type
_entity_poly.pdbx_seq_one_letter_code
_entity_poly.pdbx_strand_id
1 'polypeptide(L)'
;MRPTSEKDHQIFSLMITSKEYGIWRVGDARLSPSPVRLLQYQIAKQSNAQNGSPQVAVYHFVVYSNMKSQLRHGAAGAAIGGVAGALIGDAMVSRDEMAQTSLVDEKAFDGMSADEYKRGLYTQAEDPNKASVYIVYIDTSINGKRIFTRTIAPATKQGENDPLVDAVQLAIRNQLTKYNDSEANAHS
;
A
#
# COMPACT_ATOMS: atom_id res chain seq x y z
N MET A 1 4.83 -15.63 10.87
CA MET A 1 5.79 -15.16 9.84
C MET A 1 5.02 -14.87 8.56
N ARG A 2 5.51 -13.91 7.76
CA ARG A 2 4.91 -13.48 6.48
C ARG A 2 4.52 -14.65 5.57
N PRO A 3 3.23 -14.76 5.13
CA PRO A 3 2.80 -15.77 4.18
C PRO A 3 3.59 -15.71 2.86
N THR A 4 3.89 -16.88 2.29
CA THR A 4 4.65 -16.96 1.02
C THR A 4 3.89 -16.32 -0.13
N SER A 5 2.56 -16.51 -0.17
CA SER A 5 1.71 -15.94 -1.23
C SER A 5 1.88 -14.43 -1.36
N GLU A 6 2.12 -13.70 -0.27
CA GLU A 6 2.31 -12.23 -0.32
C GLU A 6 3.52 -11.78 -1.15
N LYS A 7 4.46 -12.69 -1.41
CA LYS A 7 5.64 -12.44 -2.25
C LYS A 7 5.32 -12.57 -3.73
N ASP A 8 4.24 -13.27 -4.07
CA ASP A 8 3.88 -13.62 -5.44
C ASP A 8 2.95 -12.58 -6.05
N HIS A 9 3.12 -12.36 -7.36
CA HIS A 9 2.19 -11.55 -8.14
C HIS A 9 0.89 -12.33 -8.40
N GLN A 10 -0.25 -11.67 -8.28
CA GLN A 10 -1.54 -12.29 -8.60
C GLN A 10 -2.53 -11.26 -9.14
N ILE A 11 -3.00 -11.49 -10.37
CA ILE A 11 -4.13 -10.76 -10.95
C ILE A 11 -5.41 -11.47 -10.51
N PHE A 12 -6.33 -10.74 -9.86
CA PHE A 12 -7.57 -11.36 -9.38
C PHE A 12 -8.57 -11.61 -10.51
N SER A 13 -8.77 -10.63 -11.40
CA SER A 13 -9.59 -10.83 -12.59
C SER A 13 -9.20 -9.94 -13.75
N LEU A 14 -9.27 -10.52 -14.96
CA LEU A 14 -9.15 -9.81 -16.24
C LEU A 14 -10.51 -9.45 -16.84
N MET A 15 -11.61 -9.89 -16.25
CA MET A 15 -12.96 -9.68 -16.79
C MET A 15 -13.52 -8.32 -16.32
N ILE A 16 -13.76 -7.38 -17.24
CA ILE A 16 -14.16 -5.99 -16.93
C ILE A 16 -15.39 -5.88 -16.02
N THR A 17 -16.35 -6.78 -16.21
CA THR A 17 -17.61 -6.85 -15.43
C THR A 17 -17.40 -7.39 -14.01
N SER A 18 -16.27 -8.06 -13.73
CA SER A 18 -15.94 -8.57 -12.40
C SER A 18 -15.74 -7.43 -11.39
N LYS A 19 -16.10 -7.70 -10.13
CA LYS A 19 -15.82 -6.80 -9.00
C LYS A 19 -14.31 -6.68 -8.72
N GLU A 20 -13.55 -7.69 -9.11
CA GLU A 20 -12.11 -7.86 -8.88
C GLU A 20 -11.25 -7.23 -9.98
N TYR A 21 -11.89 -6.82 -11.08
CA TYR A 21 -11.20 -6.28 -12.24
C TYR A 21 -10.34 -5.07 -11.91
N GLY A 22 -9.11 -5.08 -12.41
CA GLY A 22 -8.14 -4.00 -12.20
C GLY A 22 -7.51 -3.99 -10.81
N ILE A 23 -7.69 -5.06 -10.03
CA ILE A 23 -7.04 -5.25 -8.74
C ILE A 23 -6.05 -6.41 -8.85
N TRP A 24 -4.84 -6.23 -8.33
CA TRP A 24 -3.85 -7.30 -8.25
C TRP A 24 -2.94 -7.15 -7.04
N ARG A 25 -2.40 -8.26 -6.58
CA ARG A 25 -1.25 -8.29 -5.67
C ARG A 25 0.02 -8.09 -6.48
N VAL A 26 0.87 -7.16 -6.06
CA VAL A 26 2.04 -6.72 -6.82
C VAL A 26 3.16 -7.76 -6.79
N GLY A 27 3.45 -8.35 -5.63
CA GLY A 27 4.55 -9.29 -5.42
C GLY A 27 5.93 -8.62 -5.27
N ASP A 28 6.88 -9.32 -4.65
CA ASP A 28 8.21 -8.77 -4.30
C ASP A 28 9.09 -8.55 -5.53
N ALA A 29 8.92 -9.34 -6.60
CA ALA A 29 9.73 -9.26 -7.82
C ALA A 29 9.61 -7.92 -8.56
N ARG A 30 8.59 -7.11 -8.25
CA ARG A 30 8.39 -5.77 -8.81
C ARG A 30 9.19 -4.68 -8.10
N LEU A 31 9.87 -5.02 -7.01
CA LEU A 31 10.62 -4.10 -6.16
C LEU A 31 12.06 -4.58 -5.97
N SER A 32 13.01 -3.68 -6.21
CA SER A 32 14.43 -3.93 -5.96
C SER A 32 15.01 -2.77 -5.16
N PRO A 33 15.44 -2.99 -3.89
CA PRO A 33 15.43 -4.25 -3.15
C PRO A 33 14.02 -4.64 -2.67
N SER A 34 13.85 -5.89 -2.19
CA SER A 34 12.56 -6.39 -1.74
C SER A 34 11.98 -5.56 -0.57
N PRO A 35 10.64 -5.51 -0.41
CA PRO A 35 10.01 -4.67 0.62
C PRO A 35 10.53 -4.95 2.04
N VAL A 36 10.69 -6.23 2.39
CA VAL A 36 11.22 -6.63 3.70
C VAL A 36 12.67 -6.18 3.88
N ARG A 37 13.49 -6.21 2.81
CA ARG A 37 14.86 -5.74 2.87
C ARG A 37 14.94 -4.22 3.04
N LEU A 38 14.05 -3.48 2.38
CA LEU A 38 13.89 -2.04 2.59
C LEU A 38 13.50 -1.73 4.04
N LEU A 39 12.53 -2.45 4.60
CA LEU A 39 12.12 -2.27 5.99
C LEU A 39 13.27 -2.53 6.96
N GLN A 40 14.00 -3.64 6.81
CA GLN A 40 15.17 -3.94 7.63
C GLN A 40 16.21 -2.82 7.57
N TYR A 41 16.48 -2.29 6.38
CA TYR A 41 17.41 -1.18 6.19
C TYR A 41 16.96 0.10 6.89
N GLN A 42 15.66 0.42 6.82
CA GLN A 42 15.10 1.60 7.49
C GLN A 42 15.12 1.46 9.02
N ILE A 43 14.81 0.26 9.55
CA ILE A 43 14.92 -0.02 10.99
C ILE A 43 16.37 0.16 11.46
N ALA A 44 17.33 -0.42 10.73
CA ALA A 44 18.75 -0.29 11.04
C ALA A 44 19.26 1.17 10.99
N LYS A 45 18.65 2.00 10.14
CA LYS A 45 18.94 3.45 10.08
C LYS A 45 18.38 4.24 11.25
N GLN A 46 17.21 3.86 11.76
CA GLN A 46 16.59 4.51 12.90
C GLN A 46 17.27 4.12 14.22
N SER A 47 17.79 2.89 14.32
CA SER A 47 18.54 2.41 15.48
C SER A 47 19.95 3.02 15.54
N ASN A 48 20.03 4.33 15.78
CA ASN A 48 21.28 5.04 16.05
C ASN A 48 21.51 5.36 17.55
N ALA A 49 20.66 4.89 18.46
CA ALA A 49 20.92 5.04 19.89
C ALA A 49 20.19 3.98 20.72
N GLN A 50 20.95 3.30 21.58
CA GLN A 50 20.54 2.44 22.70
C GLN A 50 20.28 0.94 22.41
N ASN A 51 21.23 0.12 22.89
CA ASN A 51 21.12 -1.26 23.34
C ASN A 51 20.60 -2.32 22.35
N GLY A 52 21.48 -2.78 21.46
CA GLY A 52 21.35 -4.06 20.75
C GLY A 52 20.56 -4.01 19.44
N SER A 53 20.66 -5.09 18.65
CA SER A 53 19.89 -5.22 17.41
C SER A 53 18.41 -5.44 17.73
N PRO A 54 17.48 -4.64 17.17
CA PRO A 54 16.05 -4.78 17.47
C PRO A 54 15.54 -6.15 17.03
N GLN A 55 14.71 -6.78 17.87
CA GLN A 55 14.06 -8.03 17.50
C GLN A 55 12.85 -7.72 16.61
N VAL A 56 12.94 -8.08 15.33
CA VAL A 56 11.91 -7.79 14.33
C VAL A 56 11.27 -9.06 13.81
N ALA A 57 9.95 -9.15 13.91
CA ALA A 57 9.12 -10.15 13.24
C ALA A 57 8.20 -9.48 12.21
N VAL A 58 8.08 -10.05 11.02
CA VAL A 58 7.14 -9.59 9.98
C VAL A 58 6.04 -10.64 9.82
N TYR A 59 4.80 -10.21 10.05
CA TYR A 59 3.61 -11.06 9.92
C TYR A 59 2.92 -10.84 8.58
N HIS A 60 2.84 -9.59 8.10
CA HIS A 60 2.32 -9.24 6.79
C HIS A 60 3.17 -8.13 6.18
N PHE A 61 3.46 -8.29 4.90
CA PHE A 61 3.95 -7.20 4.07
C PHE A 61 3.43 -7.44 2.66
N VAL A 62 2.31 -6.83 2.33
CA VAL A 62 1.66 -7.05 1.03
C VAL A 62 1.26 -5.74 0.39
N VAL A 63 1.46 -5.67 -0.92
CA VAL A 63 1.08 -4.52 -1.74
C VAL A 63 0.02 -4.95 -2.74
N TYR A 64 -1.10 -4.23 -2.72
CA TYR A 64 -2.14 -4.33 -3.73
C TYR A 64 -2.10 -3.09 -4.62
N SER A 65 -2.39 -3.29 -5.89
CA SER A 65 -2.62 -2.25 -6.86
C SER A 65 -4.10 -2.26 -7.21
N ASN A 66 -4.74 -1.10 -7.21
CA ASN A 66 -6.11 -0.93 -7.66
C ASN A 66 -6.17 0.16 -8.72
N MET A 67 -6.31 -0.29 -9.98
CA MET A 67 -6.40 0.55 -11.17
C MET A 67 -7.81 0.54 -11.76
N LYS A 68 -8.81 0.06 -11.01
CA LYS A 68 -10.16 -0.22 -11.50
C LYS A 68 -10.84 1.01 -12.11
N SER A 69 -10.64 2.18 -11.51
CA SER A 69 -11.21 3.43 -12.00
C SER A 69 -10.65 3.79 -13.38
N GLN A 70 -9.32 3.85 -13.54
CA GLN A 70 -8.67 4.20 -14.80
C GLN A 70 -8.99 3.19 -15.91
N LEU A 71 -8.91 1.89 -15.62
CA LEU A 71 -9.15 0.85 -16.62
C LEU A 71 -10.60 0.85 -17.13
N ARG A 72 -11.57 1.14 -16.26
CA ARG A 72 -12.98 1.24 -16.67
C ARG A 72 -13.28 2.50 -17.46
N HIS A 73 -12.66 3.64 -17.13
CA HIS A 73 -12.77 4.85 -17.94
C HIS A 73 -12.17 4.65 -19.34
N GLY A 74 -10.99 4.02 -19.44
CA GLY A 74 -10.38 3.68 -20.72
C GLY A 74 -11.25 2.73 -21.56
N ALA A 75 -11.82 1.69 -20.95
CA ALA A 75 -12.71 0.76 -21.65
C ALA A 75 -14.01 1.44 -22.14
N ALA A 76 -14.61 2.31 -21.33
CA ALA A 76 -15.79 3.09 -21.73
C ALA A 76 -15.46 4.06 -22.88
N GLY A 77 -14.31 4.75 -22.81
CA GLY A 77 -13.85 5.65 -23.89
C GLY A 77 -13.58 4.93 -25.21
N ALA A 78 -13.03 3.71 -25.15
CA ALA A 78 -12.82 2.87 -26.34
C ALA A 78 -14.14 2.36 -26.94
N ALA A 79 -15.15 2.06 -26.11
CA ALA A 79 -16.45 1.54 -26.56
C ALA A 79 -17.36 2.60 -27.21
N ILE A 80 -17.17 3.89 -26.91
CA ILE A 80 -18.05 4.98 -27.40
C ILE A 80 -17.54 5.61 -28.72
N GLY A 81 -16.37 5.22 -29.22
CA GLY A 81 -15.88 5.67 -30.53
C GLY A 81 -15.18 7.02 -30.48
N GLY A 82 -13.87 7.00 -30.22
CA GLY A 82 -12.91 7.93 -30.83
C GLY A 82 -12.80 9.38 -30.31
N VAL A 83 -13.69 9.91 -29.47
CA VAL A 83 -13.59 11.34 -29.06
C VAL A 83 -14.02 11.57 -27.60
N ALA A 84 -13.18 11.20 -26.64
CA ALA A 84 -13.26 11.72 -25.27
C ALA A 84 -11.84 12.03 -24.76
N GLY A 85 -11.15 12.90 -25.50
CA GLY A 85 -9.81 13.41 -25.19
C GLY A 85 -9.78 14.60 -24.24
N ALA A 86 -10.81 14.84 -23.44
CA ALA A 86 -10.84 15.96 -22.51
C ALA A 86 -11.52 15.53 -21.22
N LEU A 87 -10.74 15.50 -20.13
CA LEU A 87 -11.08 15.70 -18.72
C LEU A 87 -10.04 14.99 -17.83
N ILE A 88 -8.75 15.31 -18.02
CA ILE A 88 -7.76 15.25 -16.93
C ILE A 88 -6.96 16.56 -16.98
N GLY A 89 -7.69 17.68 -16.93
CA GLY A 89 -7.15 18.97 -16.53
C GLY A 89 -7.57 19.18 -15.07
N ASP A 90 -6.63 19.64 -14.24
CA ASP A 90 -6.78 19.94 -12.81
C ASP A 90 -6.93 18.76 -11.84
N ALA A 91 -5.80 18.11 -11.60
CA ALA A 91 -5.51 17.55 -10.28
C ALA A 91 -4.02 17.72 -9.95
N MET A 92 -3.52 18.96 -10.06
CA MET A 92 -2.30 19.43 -9.40
C MET A 92 -2.70 20.06 -8.06
N VAL A 93 -3.38 19.30 -7.20
CA VAL A 93 -3.37 19.56 -5.76
C VAL A 93 -2.24 18.71 -5.21
N SER A 94 -1.41 19.30 -4.34
CA SER A 94 -0.23 18.67 -3.74
C SER A 94 -0.55 17.23 -3.29
N ARG A 95 -0.07 16.24 -4.03
CA ARG A 95 -0.53 14.83 -3.91
C ARG A 95 0.10 14.07 -2.74
N ASP A 96 0.96 14.74 -1.95
CA ASP A 96 1.42 14.25 -0.65
C ASP A 96 0.27 14.24 0.39
N GLU A 97 -0.77 15.06 0.22
CA GLU A 97 -1.92 15.15 1.14
C GLU A 97 -2.96 14.03 0.97
N MET A 98 -2.84 13.19 -0.07
CA MET A 98 -3.81 12.12 -0.34
C MET A 98 -3.43 10.76 0.26
N ALA A 99 -2.17 10.59 0.68
CA ALA A 99 -1.76 9.32 1.25
C ALA A 99 -2.27 9.19 2.69
N GLN A 100 -2.98 8.10 2.98
CA GLN A 100 -3.57 7.86 4.30
C GLN A 100 -3.03 6.57 4.88
N THR A 101 -2.54 6.63 6.12
CA THR A 101 -2.16 5.46 6.91
C THR A 101 -3.08 5.31 8.11
N SER A 102 -3.68 4.13 8.25
CA SER A 102 -4.56 3.76 9.37
C SER A 102 -4.11 2.46 10.03
N LEU A 103 -4.55 2.24 11.28
CA LEU A 103 -4.39 0.96 11.96
C LEU A 103 -5.36 -0.06 11.35
N VAL A 104 -4.92 -1.31 11.34
CA VAL A 104 -5.69 -2.43 10.79
C VAL A 104 -6.17 -3.34 11.91
N ASP A 105 -7.45 -3.68 11.88
CA ASP A 105 -7.97 -4.80 12.66
C ASP A 105 -7.56 -6.12 11.97
N GLU A 106 -6.74 -6.91 12.65
CA GLU A 106 -6.20 -8.17 12.14
C GLU A 106 -7.31 -9.16 11.75
N LYS A 107 -8.38 -9.26 12.54
CA LYS A 107 -9.50 -10.18 12.25
C LYS A 107 -10.25 -9.73 11.00
N ALA A 108 -10.43 -8.44 10.79
CA ALA A 108 -11.02 -7.90 9.57
C ALA A 108 -10.12 -8.19 8.36
N PHE A 109 -8.80 -8.07 8.49
CA PHE A 109 -7.84 -8.40 7.44
C PHE A 109 -7.88 -9.88 7.07
N ASP A 110 -7.87 -10.76 8.08
CA ASP A 110 -7.91 -12.21 7.90
C ASP A 110 -9.26 -12.70 7.38
N GLY A 111 -10.35 -12.07 7.80
CA GLY A 111 -11.70 -12.34 7.29
C GLY A 111 -11.84 -12.11 5.79
N MET A 112 -10.96 -11.32 5.17
CA MET A 112 -10.93 -11.12 3.71
C MET A 112 -10.16 -12.22 2.95
N SER A 113 -9.60 -13.24 3.61
CA SER A 113 -8.73 -14.22 2.93
C SER A 113 -9.41 -14.99 1.81
N ALA A 114 -10.70 -15.33 1.95
CA ALA A 114 -11.47 -16.01 0.90
C ALA A 114 -11.72 -15.12 -0.33
N ASP A 115 -11.76 -13.80 -0.13
CA ASP A 115 -11.98 -12.78 -1.14
C ASP A 115 -10.81 -11.77 -1.13
N GLU A 116 -9.58 -12.27 -1.33
CA GLU A 116 -8.36 -11.48 -1.08
C GLU A 116 -8.35 -10.12 -1.78
N TYR A 117 -8.95 -10.03 -2.97
CA TYR A 117 -9.09 -8.79 -3.74
C TYR A 117 -9.70 -7.64 -2.94
N LYS A 118 -10.52 -7.93 -1.91
CA LYS A 118 -11.12 -6.92 -1.02
C LYS A 118 -10.08 -6.11 -0.26
N ARG A 119 -8.89 -6.68 0.00
CA ARG A 119 -7.75 -5.96 0.59
C ARG A 119 -7.23 -4.85 -0.34
N GLY A 120 -7.44 -4.99 -1.65
CA GLY A 120 -7.14 -3.96 -2.64
C GLY A 120 -8.23 -2.89 -2.81
N LEU A 121 -9.33 -2.94 -2.06
CA LEU A 121 -10.38 -1.93 -2.14
C LEU A 121 -10.11 -0.73 -1.23
N TYR A 122 -10.70 0.41 -1.60
CA TYR A 122 -10.69 1.65 -0.83
C TYR A 122 -12.08 2.27 -0.83
N THR A 123 -12.36 3.12 0.16
CA THR A 123 -13.61 3.87 0.25
C THR A 123 -13.49 5.25 -0.43
N GLN A 124 -14.62 5.91 -0.71
CA GLN A 124 -14.59 7.26 -1.28
C GLN A 124 -13.95 8.29 -0.34
N ALA A 125 -14.01 8.10 0.98
CA ALA A 125 -13.34 8.98 1.94
C ALA A 125 -11.82 8.82 1.90
N GLU A 126 -11.34 7.64 1.51
CA GLU A 126 -9.92 7.30 1.42
C GLU A 126 -9.28 7.77 0.11
N ASP A 127 -10.05 7.78 -0.98
CA ASP A 127 -9.61 8.34 -2.27
C ASP A 127 -10.81 9.01 -2.99
N PRO A 128 -11.09 10.28 -2.67
CA PRO A 128 -12.21 11.02 -3.24
C PRO A 128 -12.14 11.15 -4.76
N ASN A 129 -10.92 11.18 -5.30
CA ASN A 129 -10.66 11.36 -6.73
C ASN A 129 -10.75 10.05 -7.51
N LYS A 130 -10.96 8.91 -6.82
CA LYS A 130 -11.01 7.57 -7.42
C LYS A 130 -9.81 7.35 -8.33
N ALA A 131 -8.64 7.80 -7.90
CA ALA A 131 -7.41 7.58 -8.63
C ALA A 131 -7.04 6.10 -8.61
N SER A 132 -6.03 5.78 -9.40
CA SER A 132 -5.29 4.55 -9.26
C SER A 132 -4.42 4.62 -8.01
N VAL A 133 -4.45 3.59 -7.17
CA VAL A 133 -3.74 3.59 -5.88
C VAL A 133 -2.95 2.30 -5.66
N TYR A 134 -1.90 2.43 -4.85
CA TYR A 134 -1.27 1.33 -4.16
C TYR A 134 -1.76 1.27 -2.72
N ILE A 135 -2.08 0.07 -2.24
CA ILE A 135 -2.49 -0.21 -0.87
C ILE A 135 -1.46 -1.14 -0.25
N VAL A 136 -0.74 -0.66 0.75
CA VAL A 136 0.37 -1.35 1.41
C VAL A 136 -0.05 -1.73 2.82
N TYR A 137 -0.03 -3.02 3.13
CA TYR A 137 -0.24 -3.54 4.48
C TYR A 137 1.11 -3.92 5.09
N ILE A 138 1.37 -3.45 6.30
CA ILE A 138 2.57 -3.80 7.06
C ILE A 138 2.16 -4.20 8.47
N ASP A 139 2.37 -5.47 8.80
CA ASP A 139 2.22 -6.00 10.15
C ASP A 139 3.57 -6.50 10.63
N THR A 140 4.10 -5.79 11.62
CA THR A 140 5.38 -6.12 12.21
C THR A 140 5.25 -6.19 13.72
N SER A 141 6.16 -6.93 14.35
CA SER A 141 6.50 -6.71 15.74
C SER A 141 7.95 -6.29 15.85
N ILE A 142 8.20 -5.22 16.60
CA ILE A 142 9.53 -4.72 16.94
C ILE A 142 9.61 -4.70 18.47
N ASN A 143 10.62 -5.38 19.03
CA ASN A 143 10.87 -5.47 20.47
C ASN A 143 9.61 -5.91 21.27
N GLY A 144 8.89 -6.89 20.75
CA GLY A 144 7.69 -7.47 21.39
C GLY A 144 6.40 -6.67 21.21
N LYS A 145 6.47 -5.44 20.69
CA LYS A 145 5.28 -4.65 20.35
C LYS A 145 4.86 -4.95 18.91
N ARG A 146 3.58 -5.23 18.66
CA ARG A 146 3.02 -5.45 17.31
C ARG A 146 2.24 -4.23 16.84
N ILE A 147 2.42 -3.83 15.58
CA ILE A 147 1.66 -2.76 14.92
C ILE A 147 1.28 -3.24 13.52
N PHE A 148 0.01 -3.12 13.19
CA PHE A 148 -0.52 -3.43 11.86
C PHE A 148 -1.10 -2.15 11.23
N THR A 149 -0.50 -1.70 10.14
CA THR A 149 -0.99 -0.55 9.36
C THR A 149 -1.38 -0.90 7.94
N ARG A 150 -2.24 -0.05 7.38
CA ARG A 150 -2.59 0.02 5.97
C ARG A 150 -2.32 1.44 5.49
N THR A 151 -1.57 1.55 4.41
CA THR A 151 -1.26 2.81 3.74
C THR A 151 -1.84 2.80 2.33
N ILE A 152 -2.64 3.81 2.00
CA ILE A 152 -3.11 4.05 0.63
C ILE A 152 -2.28 5.19 0.07
N ALA A 153 -1.69 5.00 -1.10
CA ALA A 153 -0.89 6.01 -1.79
C ALA A 153 -1.29 6.08 -3.28
N PRO A 154 -1.28 7.28 -3.89
CA PRO A 154 -1.54 7.40 -5.32
C PRO A 154 -0.52 6.62 -6.16
N ALA A 155 -0.99 5.90 -7.19
CA ALA A 155 -0.13 5.21 -8.16
C ALA A 155 0.31 6.14 -9.31
N THR A 156 0.30 7.44 -9.07
CA THR A 156 0.74 8.46 -10.01
C THR A 156 2.13 8.93 -9.62
N LYS A 157 3.02 9.05 -10.60
CA LYS A 157 4.39 9.51 -10.38
C LYS A 157 4.42 10.87 -9.67
N GLN A 158 5.09 10.95 -8.52
CA GLN A 158 5.35 12.17 -7.77
C GLN A 158 6.87 12.37 -7.71
N GLY A 159 7.43 13.13 -8.66
CA GLY A 159 8.89 13.31 -8.77
C GLY A 159 9.55 12.26 -9.64
N GLU A 160 10.81 11.90 -9.36
CA GLU A 160 11.64 11.08 -10.26
C GLU A 160 11.46 9.57 -10.07
N ASN A 161 11.07 9.14 -8.86
CA ASN A 161 10.95 7.74 -8.47
C ASN A 161 9.73 7.04 -9.12
N ASP A 162 9.76 5.71 -9.09
CA ASP A 162 8.59 4.89 -9.41
C ASP A 162 7.55 5.02 -8.28
N PRO A 163 6.26 5.31 -8.59
CA PRO A 163 5.25 5.51 -7.55
C PRO A 163 4.99 4.29 -6.66
N LEU A 164 5.30 3.07 -7.12
CA LEU A 164 5.26 1.87 -6.26
C LEU A 164 6.37 1.94 -5.19
N VAL A 165 7.57 2.39 -5.56
CA VAL A 165 8.69 2.56 -4.64
C VAL A 165 8.34 3.63 -3.60
N ASP A 166 7.78 4.77 -4.04
CA ASP A 166 7.37 5.84 -3.14
C ASP A 166 6.29 5.38 -2.16
N ALA A 167 5.27 4.65 -2.63
CA ALA A 167 4.21 4.11 -1.79
C ALA A 167 4.76 3.16 -0.71
N VAL A 168 5.69 2.27 -1.07
CA VAL A 168 6.30 1.34 -0.11
C VAL A 168 7.19 2.06 0.89
N GLN A 169 8.00 3.03 0.44
CA GLN A 169 8.83 3.82 1.35
C GLN A 169 8.00 4.66 2.32
N LEU A 170 6.92 5.27 1.85
CA LEU A 170 5.98 6.02 2.68
C LEU A 170 5.32 5.10 3.72
N ALA A 171 4.84 3.92 3.31
CA ALA A 171 4.24 2.96 4.21
C ALA A 171 5.22 2.49 5.30
N ILE A 172 6.48 2.19 4.93
CA ILE A 172 7.53 1.83 5.89
C ILE A 172 7.77 2.99 6.88
N ARG A 173 7.92 4.23 6.37
CA ARG A 173 8.12 5.41 7.22
C ARG A 173 6.98 5.57 8.22
N ASN A 174 5.74 5.52 7.76
CA ASN A 174 4.56 5.69 8.61
C ASN A 174 4.42 4.55 9.62
N GLN A 175 4.70 3.31 9.23
CA GLN A 175 4.75 2.16 10.15
C GLN A 175 5.75 2.40 11.28
N LEU A 176 6.97 2.84 10.95
CA LEU A 176 8.03 3.06 11.94
C LEU A 176 7.73 4.25 12.86
N THR A 177 7.11 5.32 12.35
CA THR A 177 6.64 6.44 13.19
C THR A 177 5.68 5.98 14.28
N LYS A 178 4.79 5.00 14.01
CA LYS A 178 3.87 4.45 15.03
C LYS A 178 4.56 3.72 16.19
N TYR A 179 5.79 3.25 15.99
CA TYR A 179 6.60 2.72 17.09
C TYR A 179 7.13 3.86 17.96
N ASN A 180 7.71 4.90 17.35
CA ASN A 180 8.26 6.05 18.06
C ASN A 180 7.20 6.84 18.86
N ASP A 181 6.03 7.10 18.28
CA ASP A 181 4.94 7.84 18.94
C ASP A 181 4.46 7.16 20.23
N SER A 182 4.55 5.83 20.27
CA SER A 182 4.12 5.05 21.42
C SER A 182 5.18 4.91 22.50
N GLU A 183 6.46 4.95 22.15
CA GLU A 183 7.53 5.01 23.14
C GLU A 183 7.48 6.35 23.88
N ALA A 184 7.24 7.46 23.17
CA ALA A 184 7.04 8.77 23.78
C ALA A 184 5.88 8.79 24.79
N ASN A 185 4.76 8.13 24.47
CA ASN A 185 3.59 8.04 25.36
C ASN A 185 3.76 7.06 26.54
N ALA A 186 4.74 6.15 26.49
CA ALA A 186 5.00 5.20 27.60
C ALA A 186 5.88 5.79 28.71
N HIS A 187 6.53 6.93 28.44
CA HIS A 187 7.43 7.63 29.35
C HIS A 187 6.85 8.97 29.88
N SER A 188 5.56 9.23 29.63
CA SER A 188 4.80 10.38 30.13
C SER A 188 3.89 9.96 31.28
#